data_AF-A0A2I0CYK0-F1
#
_entry.id   AF-A0A2I0CYK0-F1
#
_cell.length_a   1.000
_cell.length_b   1.000
_cell.length_c   1.000
_cell.angle_alpha   90.00
_cell.angle_beta   90.00
_cell.angle_gamma   90.00
#
_symmetry.space_group_name_H-M   'P 1'
#
loop_
_entity.id
_entity.type
_entity.pdbx_description
1 polymer ?
#
loop_
_entity_poly.entity_id
_entity_poly.type
_entity_poly.pdbx_seq_one_letter_code
_entity_poly.pdbx_strand_id
1 'polypeptide(L)'
;MLFEHAGEFIVEGNTIRKAYLSHSRIKQLKAGDILIFYRSKDDQSLTSIGIIEDVRTGLTDTNEIIRFVGKRTVYTHEEIETSQKPLMVILFRHHFHLKNPLKLATLLASGIFNGPPQSIMQISDEHYNVIKNLGGIDGHFTVN
;
A
#
# COMPACT_ATOMS: atom_id res chain seq x y z
N MET A 1 10.56 -38.01 4.82
CA MET A 1 11.87 -37.92 4.13
C MET A 1 11.58 -37.38 2.74
N LEU A 2 11.93 -36.11 2.49
CA LEU A 2 13.08 -35.69 1.66
C LEU A 2 12.89 -36.14 0.19
N PHE A 3 13.00 -35.32 -0.86
CA PHE A 3 13.61 -34.00 -1.04
C PHE A 3 13.30 -33.52 -2.49
N GLU A 4 13.18 -32.21 -2.68
CA GLU A 4 13.54 -31.38 -3.86
C GLU A 4 12.89 -31.59 -5.24
N HIS A 5 12.16 -30.54 -5.65
CA HIS A 5 12.55 -29.85 -6.87
C HIS A 5 12.59 -28.34 -6.63
N ALA A 6 13.83 -27.82 -6.67
CA ALA A 6 14.12 -26.43 -6.93
C ALA A 6 13.70 -26.14 -8.39
N GLY A 7 12.46 -25.69 -8.56
CA GLY A 7 12.00 -25.01 -9.77
C GLY A 7 12.06 -23.52 -9.50
N GLU A 8 12.75 -22.79 -10.37
CA GLU A 8 12.83 -21.33 -10.38
C GLU A 8 11.51 -20.69 -9.94
N PHE A 9 11.53 -19.90 -8.86
CA PHE A 9 10.48 -18.92 -8.65
C PHE A 9 10.64 -17.87 -9.75
N ILE A 10 10.05 -18.14 -10.90
CA ILE A 10 9.59 -17.07 -11.77
C ILE A 10 8.61 -16.32 -10.88
N VAL A 11 9.06 -15.21 -10.30
CA VAL A 11 8.18 -14.23 -9.67
C VAL A 11 7.45 -13.56 -10.83
N GLU A 12 6.52 -14.31 -11.42
CA GLU A 12 5.46 -13.78 -12.26
C GLU A 12 4.86 -12.62 -11.48
N GLY A 13 5.00 -11.41 -12.03
CA GLY A 13 4.49 -10.16 -11.49
C GLY A 13 2.97 -10.15 -11.45
N ASN A 14 2.39 -11.05 -10.65
CA ASN A 14 0.97 -11.14 -10.41
C ASN A 14 0.56 -9.85 -9.70
N THR A 15 0.03 -8.98 -10.52
CA THR A 15 -0.42 -7.65 -10.18
C THR A 15 -1.75 -7.81 -9.43
N ILE A 16 -1.67 -8.07 -8.12
CA ILE A 16 -2.84 -8.40 -7.30
C ILE A 16 -3.62 -7.12 -7.02
N ARG A 17 -4.89 -7.10 -7.46
CA ARG A 17 -5.85 -6.06 -7.08
C ARG A 17 -6.36 -6.31 -5.67
N LYS A 18 -6.28 -5.30 -4.81
CA LYS A 18 -6.61 -5.38 -3.38
C LYS A 18 -7.45 -4.17 -2.96
N ALA A 19 -8.21 -4.33 -1.89
CA ALA A 19 -8.95 -3.26 -1.23
C ALA A 19 -8.35 -2.95 0.14
N TYR A 20 -8.19 -1.66 0.45
CA TYR A 20 -7.80 -1.16 1.76
C TYR A 20 -8.93 -0.32 2.35
N LEU A 21 -9.31 -0.60 3.59
CA LEU A 21 -10.36 0.10 4.32
C LEU A 21 -9.71 0.98 5.40
N SER A 22 -10.13 2.23 5.50
CA SER A 22 -9.56 3.19 6.44
C SER A 22 -10.62 4.16 6.98
N HIS A 23 -10.44 4.63 8.20
CA HIS A 23 -11.21 5.77 8.76
C HIS A 23 -10.48 7.10 8.56
N SER A 24 -9.41 7.12 7.75
CA SER A 24 -8.64 8.33 7.50
C SER A 24 -9.49 9.41 6.86
N ARG A 25 -9.27 10.66 7.30
CA ARG A 25 -9.94 11.85 6.77
C ARG A 25 -9.17 12.51 5.62
N ILE A 26 -8.16 11.85 5.06
CA ILE A 26 -7.42 12.38 3.91
C ILE A 26 -8.37 12.55 2.73
N LYS A 27 -8.38 13.74 2.11
CA LYS A 27 -9.30 14.06 1.01
C LYS A 27 -8.65 14.06 -0.38
N GLN A 28 -7.35 13.80 -0.47
CA GLN A 28 -6.55 14.03 -1.68
C GLN A 28 -5.96 12.75 -2.29
N LEU A 29 -6.66 11.63 -2.21
CA LEU A 29 -6.26 10.43 -2.96
C LEU A 29 -7.06 10.37 -4.26
N LYS A 30 -6.40 10.04 -5.37
CA LYS A 30 -7.01 9.84 -6.68
C LYS A 30 -6.43 8.61 -7.39
N ALA A 31 -7.16 8.12 -8.38
CA ALA A 31 -6.65 7.07 -9.26
C ALA A 31 -5.34 7.53 -9.94
N GLY A 32 -4.37 6.63 -10.02
CA GLY A 32 -3.03 6.90 -10.52
C GLY A 32 -2.02 7.33 -9.45
N ASP A 33 -2.45 7.69 -8.24
CA ASP A 33 -1.51 8.01 -7.16
C ASP A 33 -0.72 6.76 -6.72
N ILE A 34 0.52 6.99 -6.31
CA ILE A 34 1.43 5.95 -5.81
C ILE A 34 1.16 5.69 -4.34
N LEU A 35 0.99 4.42 -3.98
CA LEU A 35 0.97 3.94 -2.59
C LEU A 35 2.31 3.29 -2.25
N ILE A 36 2.86 3.64 -1.08
CA ILE A 36 4.05 3.00 -0.52
C ILE A 36 3.66 2.35 0.80
N PHE A 37 3.97 1.06 0.96
CA PHE A 37 3.54 0.27 2.10
C PHE A 37 4.61 0.25 3.20
N TYR A 38 4.21 0.61 4.42
CA TYR A 38 5.03 0.51 5.62
C TYR A 38 4.64 -0.71 6.45
N ARG A 39 5.59 -1.59 6.76
CA ARG A 39 5.40 -2.79 7.58
C ARG A 39 5.75 -2.51 9.04
N SER A 40 4.74 -2.21 9.86
CA SER A 40 4.94 -1.63 11.20
C SER A 40 5.31 -2.61 12.32
N LYS A 41 4.89 -3.89 12.25
CA LYS A 41 4.98 -4.81 13.40
C LYS A 41 6.34 -5.51 13.55
N ASP A 42 6.81 -6.14 12.48
CA ASP A 42 7.96 -7.04 12.50
C ASP A 42 9.23 -6.39 11.94
N ASP A 43 9.10 -5.53 10.93
CA ASP A 43 10.28 -5.07 10.16
C ASP A 43 10.55 -3.58 10.21
N GLN A 44 9.51 -2.80 10.51
CA GLN A 44 9.54 -1.34 10.58
C GLN A 44 10.21 -0.71 9.37
N SER A 45 9.70 -1.02 8.17
CA SER A 45 10.28 -0.56 6.91
C SER A 45 9.25 -0.23 5.84
N LEU A 46 9.62 0.63 4.88
CA LEU A 46 8.91 0.71 3.60
C LEU A 46 9.32 -0.49 2.73
N THR A 47 8.35 -1.24 2.22
CA THR A 47 8.60 -2.54 1.60
C THR A 47 8.10 -2.66 0.17
N SER A 48 7.01 -2.00 -0.18
CA SER A 48 6.32 -2.25 -1.44
C SER A 48 5.70 -1.00 -2.02
N ILE A 49 5.39 -1.08 -3.32
CA ILE A 49 4.70 -0.04 -4.06
C ILE A 49 3.45 -0.58 -4.75
N GLY A 50 2.41 0.24 -4.76
CA GLY A 50 1.20 0.03 -5.53
C GLY A 50 0.71 1.32 -6.18
N ILE A 51 -0.32 1.21 -7.01
CA ILE A 51 -1.01 2.35 -7.64
C ILE A 51 -2.50 2.27 -7.29
N ILE A 52 -3.10 3.41 -6.95
CA ILE A 52 -4.54 3.52 -6.72
C ILE A 52 -5.28 3.31 -8.06
N GLU A 53 -6.19 2.35 -8.10
CA GLU A 53 -7.10 2.15 -9.23
C GLU A 53 -8.38 2.99 -9.07
N ASP A 54 -8.93 3.04 -7.86
CA ASP A 54 -10.13 3.81 -7.53
C ASP A 54 -10.19 4.08 -6.02
N VAL A 55 -10.84 5.16 -5.61
CA VAL A 55 -10.99 5.54 -4.20
C VAL A 55 -12.35 6.16 -3.95
N ARG A 56 -12.99 5.73 -2.88
CA ARG A 56 -14.23 6.33 -2.36
C ARG A 56 -14.04 6.71 -0.91
N THR A 57 -14.59 7.86 -0.54
CA THR A 57 -14.54 8.39 0.82
C THR A 57 -15.95 8.64 1.33
N GLY A 58 -16.13 8.69 2.65
CA GLY A 58 -17.44 8.99 3.23
C GLY A 58 -18.45 7.84 3.17
N LEU A 59 -18.02 6.61 2.89
CA LEU A 59 -18.91 5.47 2.74
C LEU A 59 -19.48 5.03 4.10
N THR A 60 -20.79 5.06 4.24
CA THR A 60 -21.50 4.61 5.44
C THR A 60 -22.28 3.32 5.22
N ASP A 61 -22.72 3.05 3.98
CA ASP A 61 -23.49 1.85 3.64
C ASP A 61 -22.56 0.66 3.35
N THR A 62 -22.71 -0.39 4.16
CA THR A 62 -22.00 -1.67 4.03
C THR A 62 -22.23 -2.32 2.66
N ASN A 63 -23.44 -2.28 2.11
CA ASN A 63 -23.75 -2.86 0.81
C ASN A 63 -23.06 -2.10 -0.33
N GLU A 64 -22.97 -0.77 -0.21
CA GLU A 64 -22.21 0.04 -1.17
C GLU A 64 -20.73 -0.32 -1.13
N ILE A 65 -20.16 -0.43 0.08
CA ILE A 65 -18.75 -0.82 0.26
C ILE A 65 -18.48 -2.19 -0.35
N ILE A 66 -19.33 -3.18 -0.09
CA ILE A 66 -19.18 -4.55 -0.62
C ILE A 66 -19.26 -4.58 -2.14
N ARG A 67 -20.22 -3.86 -2.73
CA ARG A 67 -20.32 -3.73 -4.18
C ARG A 67 -19.08 -3.10 -4.78
N PHE A 68 -18.50 -2.11 -4.09
CA PHE A 68 -17.29 -1.43 -4.54
C PHE A 68 -16.06 -2.33 -4.47
N VAL A 69 -15.83 -3.04 -3.36
CA VAL A 69 -14.66 -3.92 -3.21
C VAL A 69 -14.78 -5.23 -3.97
N GLY A 70 -15.99 -5.77 -4.13
CA GLY A 70 -16.25 -7.06 -4.76
C GLY A 70 -15.37 -8.17 -4.15
N LYS A 71 -14.76 -9.01 -5.00
CA LYS A 71 -13.88 -10.11 -4.58
C LYS A 71 -12.44 -9.68 -4.23
N ARG A 72 -12.16 -8.37 -4.15
CA ARG A 72 -10.79 -7.82 -4.00
C ARG A 72 -10.44 -7.50 -2.55
N THR A 73 -11.35 -7.78 -1.63
CA THR A 73 -11.17 -7.58 -0.19
C THR A 73 -10.84 -8.91 0.50
N VAL A 74 -10.00 -8.83 1.53
CA VAL A 74 -9.81 -9.92 2.50
C VAL A 74 -10.77 -9.80 3.69
N TYR A 75 -11.43 -8.65 3.83
CA TYR A 75 -12.45 -8.40 4.84
C TYR A 75 -13.74 -9.13 4.47
N THR A 76 -14.27 -9.87 5.43
CA THR A 76 -15.60 -10.49 5.41
C THR A 76 -16.70 -9.43 5.48
N HIS A 77 -17.94 -9.83 5.16
CA HIS A 77 -19.11 -8.97 5.29
C HIS A 77 -19.23 -8.39 6.70
N GLU A 78 -19.11 -9.26 7.71
CA GLU A 78 -19.24 -8.92 9.12
C GLU A 78 -18.16 -7.92 9.59
N GLU A 79 -16.90 -8.10 9.16
CA GLU A 79 -15.83 -7.14 9.47
C GLU A 79 -16.13 -5.75 8.86
N ILE A 80 -16.67 -5.70 7.64
CA ILE A 80 -17.05 -4.44 7.00
C ILE A 80 -18.24 -3.82 7.73
N GLU A 81 -19.23 -4.61 8.12
CA GLU A 81 -20.43 -4.14 8.80
C GLU A 81 -20.12 -3.53 10.18
N THR A 82 -19.30 -4.22 10.96
CA THR A 82 -18.91 -3.82 12.32
C THR A 82 -17.85 -2.71 12.36
N SER A 83 -17.21 -2.42 11.23
CA SER A 83 -16.23 -1.33 11.12
C SER A 83 -16.86 0.06 11.36
N GLN A 84 -16.14 0.92 12.08
CA GLN A 84 -16.55 2.30 12.33
C GLN A 84 -16.84 3.06 11.02
N LYS A 85 -17.92 3.84 10.96
CA LYS A 85 -18.25 4.65 9.78
C LYS A 85 -18.01 6.15 10.06
N PRO A 86 -17.77 6.97 9.02
CA PRO A 86 -17.62 6.63 7.61
C PRO A 86 -16.26 5.97 7.28
N LEU A 87 -16.23 5.21 6.18
CA LEU A 87 -15.04 4.58 5.63
C LEU A 87 -14.55 5.27 4.36
N MET A 88 -13.23 5.28 4.21
CA MET A 88 -12.52 5.39 2.96
C MET A 88 -12.16 3.99 2.49
N VAL A 89 -12.40 3.72 1.20
CA VAL A 89 -12.04 2.47 0.55
C VAL A 89 -11.14 2.79 -0.63
N ILE A 90 -9.94 2.20 -0.63
CA ILE A 90 -8.96 2.35 -1.71
C ILE A 90 -8.84 1.02 -2.43
N LEU A 91 -9.19 0.98 -3.71
CA LEU A 91 -8.83 -0.10 -4.60
C LEU A 91 -7.47 0.21 -5.19
N PHE A 92 -6.55 -0.73 -5.06
CA PHE A 92 -5.21 -0.55 -5.57
C PHE A 92 -4.67 -1.81 -6.19
N ARG A 93 -3.64 -1.60 -6.98
CA ARG A 93 -2.88 -2.61 -7.67
C ARG A 93 -1.50 -2.69 -7.03
N HIS A 94 -1.16 -3.84 -6.47
CA HIS A 94 0.22 -4.06 -6.02
C HIS A 94 1.12 -4.25 -7.24
N HIS A 95 2.24 -3.54 -7.28
CA HIS A 95 3.21 -3.63 -8.37
C HIS A 95 4.39 -4.52 -7.97
N PHE A 96 5.26 -4.04 -7.08
CA PHE A 96 6.47 -4.76 -6.70
C PHE A 96 6.95 -4.39 -5.29
N HIS A 97 7.82 -5.23 -4.76
CA HIS A 97 8.58 -4.95 -3.56
C HIS A 97 9.81 -4.09 -3.90
N LEU A 98 10.14 -3.15 -3.02
CA LEU A 98 11.40 -2.42 -3.08
C LEU A 98 12.56 -3.42 -3.02
N LYS A 99 13.55 -3.26 -3.89
CA LYS A 99 14.77 -4.08 -3.86
C LYS A 99 15.48 -3.92 -2.51
N ASN A 100 15.45 -2.70 -1.98
CA ASN A 100 16.00 -2.35 -0.68
C ASN A 100 14.90 -1.79 0.23
N PRO A 101 14.30 -2.60 1.12
CA PRO A 101 13.34 -2.08 2.10
C PRO A 101 13.98 -1.00 2.98
N LEU A 102 13.30 0.14 3.14
CA LEU A 102 13.84 1.28 3.89
C LEU A 102 13.42 1.20 5.35
N LYS A 103 14.37 0.90 6.23
CA LYS A 103 14.16 0.79 7.67
C LYS A 103 13.77 2.14 8.30
N LEU A 104 13.00 2.09 9.39
CA LEU A 104 12.57 3.27 10.15
C LEU A 104 13.74 4.19 10.50
N ALA A 105 14.89 3.64 10.92
CA ALA A 105 16.09 4.43 11.23
C ALA A 105 16.56 5.27 10.03
N THR A 106 16.58 4.70 8.82
CA THR A 106 16.92 5.43 7.58
C THR A 106 15.91 6.51 7.26
N LEU A 107 14.61 6.22 7.45
CA LEU A 107 13.53 7.17 7.19
C LEU A 107 13.54 8.35 8.16
N LEU A 108 13.87 8.12 9.43
CA LEU A 108 14.07 9.17 10.43
C LEU A 108 15.31 10.01 10.11
N ALA A 109 16.44 9.36 9.81
CA ALA A 109 17.68 10.06 9.47
C ALA A 109 17.57 10.91 8.21
N SER A 110 16.70 10.50 7.27
CA SER A 110 16.44 11.23 6.02
C SER A 110 15.35 12.30 6.15
N GLY A 111 14.78 12.51 7.35
CA GLY A 111 13.71 13.49 7.59
C GLY A 111 12.36 13.14 6.96
N ILE A 112 12.23 11.95 6.35
CA ILE A 112 11.00 11.49 5.71
C ILE A 112 9.92 11.24 6.77
N PHE A 113 10.31 10.62 7.89
CA PHE A 113 9.44 10.34 9.03
C PHE A 113 9.90 11.14 10.25
N ASN A 114 8.93 11.55 11.07
CA ASN A 114 9.17 12.04 12.44
C ASN A 114 8.95 10.95 13.51
N GLY A 115 8.54 9.77 13.07
CA GLY A 115 8.15 8.62 13.89
C GLY A 115 7.46 7.56 13.02
N PRO A 116 7.15 6.38 13.55
CA PRO A 116 6.44 5.35 12.80
C PRO A 116 5.02 5.85 12.43
N PRO A 117 4.62 5.80 11.13
CA PRO A 117 3.34 6.30 10.69
C PRO A 117 2.21 5.48 11.31
N GLN A 118 1.23 6.18 11.89
CA GLN A 118 0.03 5.58 12.50
C GLN A 118 -1.17 5.55 11.54
N SER A 119 -1.09 6.31 10.45
CA SER A 119 -2.12 6.38 9.42
C SER A 119 -1.47 6.64 8.06
N ILE A 120 -2.26 6.53 6.99
CA ILE A 120 -1.84 7.00 5.67
C ILE A 120 -1.43 8.48 5.75
N MET A 121 -0.37 8.86 5.05
CA MET A 121 0.10 10.24 4.99
C MET A 121 0.64 10.54 3.60
N GLN A 122 0.65 11.82 3.25
CA GLN A 122 1.25 12.28 2.00
C GLN A 122 2.77 12.39 2.15
N ILE A 123 3.48 12.04 1.08
CA ILE A 123 4.93 12.20 0.96
C ILE A 123 5.18 13.28 -0.10
N SER A 124 6.12 14.19 0.14
CA SER A 124 6.52 15.21 -0.84
C SER A 124 7.32 14.59 -1.99
N ASP A 125 7.38 15.27 -3.14
CA ASP A 125 8.16 14.80 -4.29
C ASP A 125 9.65 14.64 -3.95
N GLU A 126 10.19 15.52 -3.10
CA GLU A 126 11.56 15.43 -2.59
C GLU A 126 11.78 14.13 -1.81
N HIS A 127 10.91 13.84 -0.84
CA HIS A 127 10.98 12.60 -0.06
C HIS A 127 10.75 11.37 -0.95
N TYR A 128 9.86 11.46 -1.94
CA TYR A 128 9.64 10.39 -2.90
C TYR A 128 10.91 10.09 -3.71
N ASN A 129 11.64 11.11 -4.17
CA ASN A 129 12.91 10.93 -4.87
C ASN A 129 13.97 10.24 -3.98
N VAL A 130 14.03 10.60 -2.71
CA VAL A 130 14.92 9.92 -1.75
C VAL A 130 14.52 8.44 -1.60
N ILE A 131 13.22 8.15 -1.45
CA ILE A 131 12.71 6.77 -1.35
C ILE A 131 13.02 5.98 -2.63
N LYS A 132 12.88 6.61 -3.80
CA LYS A 132 13.18 6.00 -5.10
C LYS A 132 14.64 5.58 -5.20
N ASN A 133 15.55 6.49 -4.86
CA ASN A 133 16.98 6.26 -4.91
C ASN A 133 17.42 5.19 -3.91
N LEU A 134 17.02 5.32 -2.64
CA LEU A 134 17.42 4.37 -1.60
C LEU A 134 16.73 3.01 -1.75
N GLY A 135 15.46 3.01 -2.13
CA GLY A 135 14.63 1.81 -2.26
C GLY A 135 14.94 0.95 -3.49
N GLY A 136 15.79 1.45 -4.39
CA GLY A 136 16.16 0.76 -5.62
C GLY A 136 15.00 0.64 -6.60
N ILE A 137 14.12 1.64 -6.65
CA ILE A 137 13.06 1.71 -7.67
C ILE A 137 13.74 2.00 -9.00
N ASP A 138 13.56 1.11 -9.96
CA ASP A 138 14.10 1.30 -11.30
C ASP A 138 13.43 2.51 -11.97
N GLY A 139 14.24 3.42 -12.52
CA GLY A 139 13.79 4.65 -13.18
C GLY A 139 12.88 4.38 -14.39
N HIS A 140 12.92 3.17 -14.94
CA HIS A 140 12.03 2.73 -16.03
C HIS A 140 10.56 2.57 -15.60
N PHE A 141 10.25 2.51 -14.30
CA PHE A 141 8.87 2.42 -13.78
C PHE A 141 8.30 3.75 -13.30
N THR A 142 8.98 4.87 -13.55
CA THR A 142 8.57 6.20 -13.06
C THR A 142 8.47 7.20 -14.21
N VAL A 143 7.42 8.03 -14.19
CA VAL A 143 7.26 9.14 -15.15
C VAL A 143 7.97 10.37 -14.59
N ASN A 144 8.78 11.05 -15.42
CA ASN A 144 9.44 12.32 -15.10
C ASN A 144 8.49 13.51 -15.30
#